data_AF-A0AAU5EEA5-F1
#
_entry.id   AF-A0AAU5EEA5-F1
#
_cell.length_a   1.000
_cell.length_b   1.000
_cell.length_c   1.000
_cell.angle_alpha   90.00
_cell.angle_beta   90.00
_cell.angle_gamma   90.00
#
_symmetry.space_group_name_H-M   'P 1'
#
loop_
_entity.id
_entity.type
_entity.pdbx_description
1 polymer ?
#
loop_
_entity_poly.entity_id
_entity_poly.type
_entity_poly.pdbx_seq_one_letter_code
_entity_poly.pdbx_strand_id
1 'polypeptide(L)'
;MGSEQIRRWESGALAHAVTDPFGQGPVPWLRGSETYFDDTGHVVPWYVDPTPAHAPRTSGRNAPKLPAPRASEGGGPRSADDVRRQIKGFTSAGAVAPGEALDFHVTVDPPQEFAVDIYRIGHYGGDGAAKITTSPRLSGIVQPPPLTADRTVSCHHWWLSWRLQIPSYWSIGAYVAVLTTADGYRSHIPFTVRDSHPADLLLLLPDITWQAYNLYPEDGHTGASLYHAWDGAGRLLGESEAATTVSFDRPYAGAGLPLHVGHAYDFIRWAERYGYDLAYADARDLHSGRVDPTRYRGLVFPGHDEYWSLPMRRTVELAREHGTSLVFLSANTMYWQVELGPSPSGVPDRLLTCRKRRGPGKPVLWREVDRPEQQLVGIQYAGRVPEPHPLIVRNADHWLWEATGAGEGDPIEGLVAGEADRYFPRTQLPPHDERILLAHSPYTDGEGALRHQETSLYRAPSGSLVFASGTFAWSPALDRPGHVDARVQRATANLLDRICKHD
;
A
#
# COMPACT_ATOMS: atom_id res chain seq x y z
N MET A 1 58.18 -13.18 -4.48
CA MET A 1 57.58 -12.72 -3.22
C MET A 1 57.05 -11.32 -3.46
N GLY A 2 55.72 -11.19 -3.56
CA GLY A 2 55.03 -9.92 -3.81
C GLY A 2 53.69 -9.98 -3.08
N SER A 3 53.48 -9.00 -2.22
CA SER A 3 52.44 -8.86 -1.20
C SER A 3 51.01 -8.83 -1.75
N GLU A 4 50.13 -9.55 -1.05
CA GLU A 4 48.67 -9.50 -1.17
C GLU A 4 48.13 -8.07 -1.02
N GLN A 5 47.26 -7.67 -1.96
CA GLN A 5 46.34 -6.55 -1.77
C GLN A 5 44.91 -7.09 -1.81
N ILE A 6 44.27 -6.97 -0.65
CA ILE A 6 42.88 -7.25 -0.34
C ILE A 6 41.99 -6.51 -1.36
N ARG A 7 41.33 -7.26 -2.25
CA ARG A 7 40.23 -6.73 -3.06
C ARG A 7 38.99 -6.62 -2.16
N ARG A 8 38.66 -5.40 -1.74
CA ARG A 8 37.34 -5.04 -1.25
C ARG A 8 36.33 -5.36 -2.36
N TRP A 9 35.40 -6.25 -2.05
CA TRP A 9 34.31 -6.66 -2.92
C TRP A 9 33.20 -5.61 -2.80
N GLU A 10 32.90 -4.91 -3.90
CA GLU A 10 31.73 -4.03 -4.03
C GLU A 10 30.50 -4.91 -4.26
N SER A 11 29.48 -4.74 -3.41
CA SER A 11 28.25 -5.53 -3.43
C SER A 11 27.42 -5.24 -4.69
N GLY A 12 27.31 -6.23 -5.58
CA GLY A 12 26.54 -6.18 -6.83
C GLY A 12 25.03 -6.38 -6.65
N ALA A 13 24.39 -5.67 -5.73
CA ALA A 13 22.94 -5.67 -5.55
C ALA A 13 22.27 -4.58 -6.43
N LEU A 14 22.43 -4.69 -7.74
CA LEU A 14 21.69 -3.92 -8.76
C LEU A 14 20.87 -4.89 -9.60
N ALA A 15 19.64 -5.20 -9.17
CA ALA A 15 18.62 -5.77 -10.05
C ALA A 15 17.23 -5.71 -9.39
N HIS A 16 16.36 -4.92 -10.00
CA HIS A 16 14.91 -4.86 -9.80
C HIS A 16 14.37 -4.11 -8.58
N ALA A 17 14.49 -2.78 -8.64
CA ALA A 17 13.49 -1.91 -8.04
C ALA A 17 12.11 -2.25 -8.61
N VAL A 18 11.21 -2.76 -7.76
CA VAL A 18 9.78 -2.77 -8.06
C VAL A 18 9.38 -1.31 -8.20
N THR A 19 9.04 -0.93 -9.44
CA THR A 19 8.63 0.42 -9.81
C THR A 19 7.42 0.82 -8.99
N ASP A 20 7.63 1.61 -7.94
CA ASP A 20 6.58 2.43 -7.35
C ASP A 20 6.45 3.68 -8.23
N PRO A 21 5.49 3.75 -9.17
CA PRO A 21 5.37 4.88 -10.09
C PRO A 21 5.09 6.20 -9.36
N PHE A 22 4.70 6.13 -8.08
CA PHE A 22 4.38 7.29 -7.28
C PHE A 22 5.08 7.28 -5.91
N GLY A 23 6.23 6.60 -5.78
CA GLY A 23 6.90 6.21 -4.51
C GLY A 23 7.44 7.28 -3.58
N GLN A 24 6.64 8.30 -3.39
CA GLN A 24 6.67 9.27 -2.32
C GLN A 24 5.62 8.82 -1.30
N GLY A 25 6.04 8.14 -0.24
CA GLY A 25 5.21 7.97 0.95
C GLY A 25 4.68 9.35 1.36
N PRO A 26 3.35 9.56 1.44
CA PRO A 26 2.75 10.90 1.38
C PRO A 26 2.65 11.57 2.75
N VAL A 27 3.53 11.19 3.69
CA VAL A 27 3.47 11.67 5.07
C VAL A 27 4.63 12.66 5.31
N PRO A 28 4.54 13.90 4.82
CA PRO A 28 5.65 14.85 4.83
C PRO A 28 6.17 15.16 6.24
N TRP A 29 5.34 15.11 7.28
CA TRP A 29 5.77 15.29 8.68
C TRP A 29 6.41 14.04 9.31
N LEU A 30 6.34 12.86 8.66
CA LEU A 30 7.14 11.69 9.06
C LEU A 30 8.57 11.78 8.52
N ARG A 31 8.86 12.72 7.61
CA ARG A 31 10.21 12.96 7.11
C ARG A 31 10.95 13.90 8.07
N GLY A 32 12.11 13.48 8.57
CA GLY A 32 13.12 14.45 8.99
C GLY A 32 13.61 15.24 7.79
N SER A 33 13.96 16.52 8.02
CA SER A 33 14.52 17.52 7.10
C SER A 33 14.60 17.15 5.60
N GLU A 34 13.90 17.94 4.81
CA GLU A 34 13.76 17.87 3.36
C GLU A 34 15.08 17.95 2.58
N THR A 35 15.08 17.30 1.41
CA THR A 35 16.04 17.35 0.29
C THR A 35 17.36 16.57 0.43
N TYR A 36 17.48 15.50 -0.36
CA TYR A 36 18.77 14.92 -0.75
C TYR A 36 18.91 15.15 -2.26
N PHE A 37 19.84 16.02 -2.63
CA PHE A 37 20.25 16.25 -4.01
C PHE A 37 21.48 15.37 -4.27
N ASP A 38 21.53 14.70 -5.42
CA ASP A 38 22.80 14.16 -5.90
C ASP A 38 23.73 15.29 -6.37
N ASP A 39 24.97 14.94 -6.75
CA ASP A 39 25.98 15.89 -7.23
C ASP A 39 25.59 16.59 -8.56
N THR A 40 24.36 16.34 -9.07
CA THR A 40 23.77 16.98 -10.27
C THR A 40 22.54 17.83 -9.98
N GLY A 41 22.02 17.86 -8.75
CA GLY A 41 20.89 18.71 -8.36
C GLY A 41 19.51 18.16 -8.72
N HIS A 42 19.36 16.86 -8.97
CA HIS A 42 18.05 16.21 -9.21
C HIS A 42 17.56 15.40 -8.00
N VAL A 43 16.23 15.26 -7.88
CA VAL A 43 15.55 14.48 -6.81
C VAL A 43 15.58 12.99 -7.17
N VAL A 44 16.23 12.16 -6.33
CA VAL A 44 16.37 10.70 -6.57
C VAL A 44 15.63 9.90 -5.46
N PRO A 45 14.77 8.91 -5.80
CA PRO A 45 14.14 8.01 -4.84
C PRO A 45 15.12 7.03 -4.16
N TRP A 46 14.80 6.59 -2.94
CA TRP A 46 15.67 5.79 -2.05
C TRP A 46 16.04 4.36 -2.53
N TYR A 47 15.55 3.93 -3.69
CA TYR A 47 15.75 2.58 -4.22
C TYR A 47 16.38 2.54 -5.62
N VAL A 48 17.00 3.63 -6.10
CA VAL A 48 17.73 3.64 -7.39
C VAL A 48 19.11 4.29 -7.26
N ASP A 49 20.14 3.58 -7.73
CA ASP A 49 21.49 4.11 -8.00
C ASP A 49 21.63 4.37 -9.52
N PRO A 50 22.00 5.58 -9.97
CA PRO A 50 22.17 5.86 -11.39
C PRO A 50 23.60 5.54 -11.84
N THR A 51 23.83 4.40 -12.48
CA THR A 51 24.97 4.27 -13.41
C THR A 51 24.51 4.44 -14.85
N PRO A 52 24.96 5.48 -15.58
CA PRO A 52 24.91 5.45 -17.03
C PRO A 52 26.15 4.72 -17.57
N ALA A 53 25.91 3.70 -18.39
CA ALA A 53 26.92 3.17 -19.29
C ALA A 53 27.26 4.22 -20.37
N HIS A 54 28.56 4.43 -20.56
CA HIS A 54 29.23 5.00 -21.74
C HIS A 54 29.10 6.51 -22.03
N ALA A 55 30.10 7.27 -21.56
CA ALA A 55 30.67 8.41 -22.28
C ALA A 55 32.21 8.41 -22.18
N PRO A 56 32.96 8.96 -23.16
CA PRO A 56 34.40 8.74 -23.29
C PRO A 56 35.22 9.49 -22.24
N ARG A 57 36.31 8.88 -21.76
CA ARG A 57 37.29 9.52 -20.87
C ARG A 57 37.98 10.69 -21.60
N THR A 58 37.69 11.92 -21.20
CA THR A 58 38.59 13.05 -21.43
C THR A 58 39.28 13.44 -20.13
N SER A 59 40.59 13.23 -20.09
CA SER A 59 41.49 13.70 -19.06
C SER A 59 41.57 15.22 -19.05
N GLY A 60 41.22 15.86 -17.92
CA GLY A 60 41.44 17.29 -17.71
C GLY A 60 41.68 17.59 -16.23
N ARG A 61 42.93 17.90 -15.88
CA ARG A 61 43.31 18.44 -14.57
C ARG A 61 42.79 19.89 -14.47
N ASN A 62 41.78 20.13 -13.64
CA ASN A 62 41.46 21.36 -12.90
C ASN A 62 39.93 21.49 -12.72
N ALA A 63 39.40 20.99 -11.60
CA ALA A 63 38.08 21.36 -11.07
C ALA A 63 38.27 21.87 -9.63
N PRO A 64 37.60 22.96 -9.21
CA PRO A 64 37.75 23.53 -7.87
C PRO A 64 37.22 22.56 -6.81
N LYS A 65 37.98 22.38 -5.71
CA LYS A 65 37.53 21.60 -4.55
C LYS A 65 36.32 22.29 -3.90
N LEU A 66 35.14 21.71 -4.03
CA LEU A 66 33.98 22.06 -3.22
C LEU A 66 34.17 21.56 -1.77
N PRO A 67 33.72 22.31 -0.75
CA PRO A 67 33.84 21.88 0.64
C PRO A 67 32.96 20.65 0.89
N ALA A 68 33.46 19.71 1.70
CA ALA A 68 32.64 18.60 2.20
C ALA A 68 31.36 19.14 2.89
N PRO A 69 30.20 18.49 2.74
CA PRO A 69 29.02 18.88 3.47
C PRO A 69 29.32 18.85 4.97
N ARG A 70 29.12 19.98 5.64
CA ARG A 70 29.14 20.04 7.10
C ARG A 70 28.09 19.06 7.61
N ALA A 71 28.50 18.14 8.49
CA ALA A 71 27.57 17.41 9.33
C ALA A 71 26.62 18.43 9.95
N SER A 72 25.32 18.28 9.75
CA SER A 72 24.35 19.06 10.49
C SER A 72 24.52 18.70 11.97
N GLU A 73 25.10 19.60 12.76
CA GLU A 73 25.04 19.57 14.22
C GLU A 73 23.61 19.89 14.73
N GLY A 74 22.58 19.37 14.05
CA GLY A 74 21.17 19.56 14.35
C GLY A 74 20.44 18.22 14.34
N GLY A 75 19.95 17.79 15.50
CA GLY A 75 19.23 16.54 15.73
C GLY A 75 17.86 16.49 15.04
N GLY A 76 17.86 16.30 13.72
CA GLY A 76 16.66 15.91 12.97
C GLY A 76 16.36 14.42 13.12
N PRO A 77 15.10 13.99 12.95
CA PRO A 77 14.75 12.59 13.01
C PRO A 77 15.33 11.80 11.82
N ARG A 78 15.78 10.58 12.08
CA ARG A 78 16.44 9.69 11.11
C ARG A 78 15.58 8.45 10.89
N SER A 79 15.46 7.94 9.66
CA SER A 79 14.76 6.68 9.43
C SER A 79 15.59 5.50 9.94
N ALA A 80 14.97 4.59 10.70
CA ALA A 80 15.55 3.30 11.04
C ALA A 80 15.54 2.38 9.81
N ASP A 81 16.46 1.42 9.78
CA ASP A 81 16.60 0.46 8.68
C ASP A 81 16.58 -1.00 9.22
N ASP A 82 16.35 -1.97 8.35
CA ASP A 82 16.25 -3.39 8.74
C ASP A 82 17.62 -4.05 8.99
N VAL A 83 18.71 -3.42 8.52
CA VAL A 83 20.08 -3.95 8.64
C VAL A 83 20.65 -3.64 10.02
N ARG A 84 20.57 -2.38 10.45
CA ARG A 84 21.07 -1.88 11.73
C ARG A 84 20.04 -2.01 12.84
N ARG A 85 18.75 -2.13 12.51
CA ARG A 85 17.64 -2.40 13.44
C ARG A 85 17.59 -1.42 14.62
N GLN A 86 17.86 -0.14 14.34
CA GLN A 86 17.88 0.92 15.35
C GLN A 86 16.58 0.92 16.17
N ILE A 87 15.44 0.77 15.49
CA ILE A 87 14.15 0.47 16.10
C ILE A 87 13.22 -0.17 15.07
N LYS A 88 12.56 -1.28 15.46
CA LYS A 88 11.53 -1.97 14.66
C LYS A 88 10.43 -2.49 15.54
N GLY A 89 9.22 -2.56 15.03
CA GLY A 89 8.13 -3.18 15.77
C GLY A 89 6.91 -3.49 14.93
N PHE A 90 6.00 -4.23 15.55
CA PHE A 90 4.67 -4.52 15.04
C PHE A 90 3.70 -4.62 16.22
N THR A 91 2.41 -4.67 15.92
CA THR A 91 1.37 -4.84 16.92
C THR A 91 0.77 -6.24 16.89
N SER A 92 0.31 -6.72 18.05
CA SER A 92 -0.35 -8.02 18.16
C SER A 92 -1.67 -8.07 17.40
N ALA A 93 -2.30 -6.94 17.06
CA ALA A 93 -3.47 -6.83 16.20
C ALA A 93 -3.30 -5.67 15.22
N GLY A 94 -3.78 -5.83 13.98
CA GLY A 94 -3.79 -4.76 12.98
C GLY A 94 -4.93 -3.76 13.18
N ALA A 95 -6.03 -4.22 13.77
CA ALA A 95 -7.21 -3.42 14.06
C ALA A 95 -7.74 -3.69 15.48
N VAL A 96 -8.26 -2.64 16.12
CA VAL A 96 -8.80 -2.65 17.48
C VAL A 96 -10.02 -1.72 17.59
N ALA A 97 -10.91 -1.99 18.53
CA ALA A 97 -12.03 -1.12 18.86
C ALA A 97 -11.73 -0.15 20.01
N PRO A 98 -12.42 1.00 20.10
CA PRO A 98 -12.38 1.84 21.30
C PRO A 98 -12.75 1.03 22.54
N GLY A 99 -11.92 1.11 23.58
CA GLY A 99 -12.02 0.32 24.80
C GLY A 99 -11.19 -0.98 24.80
N GLU A 100 -10.65 -1.40 23.67
CA GLU A 100 -9.74 -2.55 23.58
C GLU A 100 -8.27 -2.13 23.82
N ALA A 101 -7.37 -3.12 23.79
CA ALA A 101 -5.95 -2.93 24.01
C ALA A 101 -5.14 -3.30 22.77
N LEU A 102 -4.11 -2.51 22.47
CA LEU A 102 -3.16 -2.76 21.41
C LEU A 102 -1.77 -3.02 22.00
N ASP A 103 -1.21 -4.19 21.71
CA ASP A 103 0.10 -4.61 22.22
C ASP A 103 1.18 -4.37 21.18
N PHE A 104 2.26 -3.71 21.61
CA PHE A 104 3.43 -3.38 20.81
C PHE A 104 4.59 -4.31 21.14
N HIS A 105 5.18 -4.91 20.11
CA HIS A 105 6.39 -5.71 20.19
C HIS A 105 7.50 -4.96 19.46
N VAL A 106 8.45 -4.42 20.21
CA VAL A 106 9.49 -3.51 19.69
C VAL A 106 10.88 -4.05 20.03
N THR A 107 11.75 -4.02 19.04
CA THR A 107 13.20 -4.26 19.17
C THR A 107 13.96 -2.96 18.94
N VAL A 108 15.01 -2.73 19.73
CA VAL A 108 15.86 -1.53 19.69
C VAL A 108 17.31 -1.97 19.82
N ASP A 109 18.12 -1.71 18.79
CA ASP A 109 19.52 -2.13 18.70
C ASP A 109 20.43 -0.94 18.26
N PRO A 110 21.31 -0.40 19.13
CA PRO A 110 21.61 -0.86 20.49
C PRO A 110 20.49 -0.51 21.49
N PRO A 111 20.35 -1.25 22.60
CA PRO A 111 19.36 -0.97 23.66
C PRO A 111 19.44 0.47 24.15
N GLN A 112 18.31 1.16 24.10
CA GLN A 112 18.16 2.54 24.56
C GLN A 112 16.69 2.86 24.80
N GLU A 113 16.42 4.00 25.43
CA GLU A 113 15.05 4.48 25.58
C GLU A 113 14.43 4.88 24.24
N PHE A 114 13.12 4.69 24.12
CA PHE A 114 12.32 5.18 23.01
C PHE A 114 10.97 5.72 23.50
N ALA A 115 10.26 6.42 22.64
CA ALA A 115 8.87 6.82 22.85
C ALA A 115 8.03 6.43 21.62
N VAL A 116 6.72 6.33 21.83
CA VAL A 116 5.74 6.06 20.78
C VAL A 116 4.77 7.23 20.70
N ASP A 117 4.80 7.96 19.59
CA ASP A 117 3.79 8.97 19.28
C ASP A 117 2.69 8.35 18.43
N ILE A 118 1.44 8.48 18.86
CA ILE A 118 0.28 7.97 18.12
C ILE A 118 -0.35 9.10 17.33
N TYR A 119 -0.53 8.91 16.03
CA TYR A 119 -1.18 9.85 15.13
C TYR A 119 -2.42 9.20 14.50
N ARG A 120 -3.52 9.94 14.45
CA ARG A 120 -4.67 9.59 13.59
C ARG A 120 -4.48 10.27 12.24
N ILE A 121 -4.55 9.50 11.16
CA ILE A 121 -4.49 10.00 9.79
C ILE A 121 -5.83 10.65 9.43
N GLY A 122 -5.81 11.76 8.71
CA GLY A 122 -7.02 12.54 8.40
C GLY A 122 -6.71 13.88 7.75
N HIS A 123 -7.70 14.70 7.41
CA HIS A 123 -7.43 15.97 6.72
C HIS A 123 -6.71 17.02 7.59
N TYR A 124 -7.24 17.27 8.80
CA TYR A 124 -6.73 18.24 9.79
C TYR A 124 -6.26 19.58 9.22
N GLY A 125 -7.12 20.23 8.42
CA GLY A 125 -6.79 21.54 7.82
C GLY A 125 -5.63 21.51 6.81
N GLY A 126 -5.25 20.33 6.32
CA GLY A 126 -4.11 20.12 5.44
C GLY A 126 -2.92 19.43 6.11
N ASP A 127 -2.89 19.37 7.45
CA ASP A 127 -1.80 18.76 8.22
C ASP A 127 -1.76 17.24 8.11
N GLY A 128 -2.86 16.60 7.72
CA GLY A 128 -2.86 15.21 7.27
C GLY A 128 -2.75 14.12 8.35
N ALA A 129 -2.40 14.51 9.56
CA ALA A 129 -2.61 13.74 10.77
C ALA A 129 -2.65 14.66 11.98
N ALA A 130 -3.28 14.18 13.05
CA ALA A 130 -3.19 14.80 14.37
C ALA A 130 -2.54 13.84 15.34
N LYS A 131 -1.62 14.36 16.15
CA LYS A 131 -1.04 13.63 17.27
C LYS A 131 -2.11 13.45 18.35
N ILE A 132 -2.36 12.21 18.73
CA ILE A 132 -3.40 11.83 19.69
C ILE A 132 -2.82 11.66 21.09
N THR A 133 -1.68 10.99 21.20
CA THR A 133 -1.01 10.77 22.48
C THR A 133 0.45 10.40 22.30
N THR A 134 1.19 10.39 23.40
CA THR A 134 2.57 9.90 23.49
C THR A 134 2.68 8.90 24.62
N SER A 135 3.38 7.79 24.40
CA SER A 135 3.74 6.87 25.47
C SER A 135 4.66 7.53 26.50
N PRO A 136 4.80 6.97 27.71
CA PRO A 136 5.97 7.22 28.55
C PRO A 136 7.27 6.90 27.80
N ARG A 137 8.42 7.32 28.34
CA ARG A 137 9.71 6.77 27.89
C ARG A 137 9.76 5.28 28.24
N LEU A 138 10.00 4.46 27.23
CA LEU A 138 10.05 3.01 27.32
C LEU A 138 11.50 2.55 27.19
N SER A 139 11.90 1.56 27.99
CA SER A 139 13.22 0.93 27.84
C SER A 139 13.19 -0.02 26.65
N GLY A 140 13.96 0.29 25.60
CA GLY A 140 14.14 -0.59 24.45
C GLY A 140 15.17 -1.68 24.72
N ILE A 141 14.87 -2.89 24.26
CA ILE A 141 15.77 -4.06 24.32
C ILE A 141 15.97 -4.62 22.92
N VAL A 142 17.07 -5.36 22.72
CA VAL A 142 17.21 -6.22 21.55
C VAL A 142 16.31 -7.43 21.77
N GLN A 143 15.28 -7.59 20.93
CA GLN A 143 14.45 -8.79 20.90
C GLN A 143 15.22 -9.95 20.25
N PRO A 144 14.82 -11.22 20.47
CA PRO A 144 15.46 -12.33 19.80
C PRO A 144 15.31 -12.22 18.27
N PRO A 145 16.25 -12.79 17.48
CA PRO A 145 16.19 -12.69 16.03
C PRO A 145 14.90 -13.32 15.48
N PRO A 146 14.36 -12.82 14.35
CA PRO A 146 13.18 -13.42 13.72
C PRO A 146 13.36 -14.92 13.48
N LEU A 147 12.29 -15.69 13.67
CA LEU A 147 12.25 -17.10 13.30
C LEU A 147 11.93 -17.23 11.82
N THR A 148 12.56 -18.20 11.16
CA THR A 148 12.33 -18.51 9.75
C THR A 148 11.98 -19.98 9.56
N ALA A 149 10.91 -20.25 8.80
CA ALA A 149 10.50 -21.59 8.39
C ALA A 149 10.06 -21.55 6.92
N ASP A 150 10.77 -22.25 6.03
CA ASP A 150 10.53 -22.21 4.57
C ASP A 150 10.39 -20.78 4.02
N ARG A 151 11.29 -19.88 4.45
CA ARG A 151 11.30 -18.42 4.18
C ARG A 151 10.18 -17.60 4.86
N THR A 152 9.23 -18.23 5.54
CA THR A 152 8.24 -17.52 6.36
C THR A 152 8.95 -16.89 7.56
N VAL A 153 9.05 -15.57 7.58
CA VAL A 153 9.64 -14.81 8.69
C VAL A 153 8.56 -14.49 9.73
N SER A 154 8.84 -14.74 11.01
CA SER A 154 7.92 -14.39 12.10
C SER A 154 8.65 -13.93 13.38
N CYS A 155 8.09 -12.91 14.01
CA CYS A 155 8.55 -12.30 15.26
C CYS A 155 7.55 -12.50 16.41
N HIS A 156 6.59 -13.42 16.26
CA HIS A 156 5.51 -13.67 17.24
C HIS A 156 5.99 -13.97 18.69
N HIS A 157 7.26 -14.35 18.85
CA HIS A 157 7.88 -14.68 20.14
C HIS A 157 8.56 -13.48 20.81
N TRP A 158 8.54 -12.29 20.20
CA TRP A 158 9.05 -11.07 20.80
C TRP A 158 8.24 -10.71 22.05
N TRP A 159 8.93 -10.30 23.11
CA TRP A 159 8.27 -9.86 24.34
C TRP A 159 7.46 -8.58 24.12
N LEU A 160 6.36 -8.46 24.85
CA LEU A 160 5.55 -7.24 24.92
C LEU A 160 6.43 -6.08 25.42
N SER A 161 6.51 -5.01 24.64
CA SER A 161 7.23 -3.78 25.00
C SER A 161 6.30 -2.76 25.65
N TRP A 162 5.08 -2.61 25.12
CA TRP A 162 4.10 -1.66 25.64
C TRP A 162 2.68 -2.06 25.26
N ARG A 163 1.74 -1.84 26.17
CA ARG A 163 0.31 -2.01 25.93
C ARG A 163 -0.38 -0.64 25.97
N LEU A 164 -1.00 -0.27 24.86
CA LEU A 164 -1.84 0.91 24.76
C LEU A 164 -3.29 0.50 24.99
N GLN A 165 -3.91 1.03 26.04
CA GLN A 165 -5.37 0.99 26.15
C GLN A 165 -5.95 2.04 25.21
N ILE A 166 -6.82 1.63 24.27
CA ILE A 166 -7.52 2.55 23.39
C ILE A 166 -8.68 3.17 24.18
N PRO A 167 -8.63 4.45 24.53
CA PRO A 167 -9.74 5.09 25.23
C PRO A 167 -11.03 5.02 24.41
N SER A 168 -12.17 4.87 25.09
CA SER A 168 -13.48 4.76 24.43
C SER A 168 -13.91 5.99 23.64
N TYR A 169 -13.27 7.14 23.85
CA TYR A 169 -13.52 8.40 23.14
C TYR A 169 -12.62 8.61 21.91
N TRP A 170 -11.71 7.67 21.61
CA TRP A 170 -10.91 7.77 20.39
C TRP A 170 -11.79 7.63 19.16
N SER A 171 -11.60 8.55 18.21
CA SER A 171 -12.29 8.50 16.93
C SER A 171 -11.82 7.28 16.12
N ILE A 172 -12.73 6.66 15.38
CA ILE A 172 -12.34 5.66 14.38
C ILE A 172 -11.46 6.28 13.29
N GLY A 173 -10.63 5.45 12.66
CA GLY A 173 -9.73 5.89 11.60
C GLY A 173 -8.54 4.97 11.38
N ALA A 174 -7.75 5.33 10.37
CA ALA A 174 -6.40 4.82 10.22
C ALA A 174 -5.44 5.58 11.15
N TYR A 175 -4.55 4.86 11.80
CA TYR A 175 -3.57 5.39 12.74
C TYR A 175 -2.17 4.93 12.39
N VAL A 176 -1.18 5.70 12.83
CA VAL A 176 0.24 5.33 12.78
C VAL A 176 0.86 5.59 14.14
N ALA A 177 1.53 4.57 14.68
CA ALA A 177 2.45 4.71 15.79
C ALA A 177 3.86 5.01 15.26
N VAL A 178 4.43 6.14 15.70
CA VAL A 178 5.79 6.57 15.37
C VAL A 178 6.70 6.24 16.55
N LEU A 179 7.49 5.18 16.39
CA LEU A 179 8.52 4.81 17.35
C LEU A 179 9.72 5.75 17.17
N THR A 180 10.23 6.37 18.23
CA THR A 180 11.41 7.25 18.17
C THR A 180 12.38 6.92 19.31
N THR A 181 13.60 6.50 18.98
CA THR A 181 14.68 6.28 19.96
C THR A 181 15.25 7.58 20.51
N ALA A 182 15.98 7.51 21.62
CA ALA A 182 16.61 8.68 22.25
C ALA A 182 17.60 9.40 21.31
N ASP A 183 18.30 8.66 20.46
CA ASP A 183 19.16 9.20 19.40
C ASP A 183 18.42 9.61 18.12
N GLY A 184 17.09 9.52 18.08
CA GLY A 184 16.25 10.09 17.03
C GLY A 184 16.00 9.21 15.80
N TYR A 185 16.29 7.90 15.85
CA TYR A 185 15.85 6.98 14.81
C TYR A 185 14.35 6.67 14.93
N ARG A 186 13.68 6.54 13.77
CA ARG A 186 12.24 6.34 13.67
C ARG A 186 11.84 5.12 12.85
N SER A 187 10.82 4.42 13.33
CA SER A 187 10.08 3.39 12.59
C SER A 187 8.60 3.55 12.86
N HIS A 188 7.78 3.04 11.95
CA HIS A 188 6.34 3.21 11.99
C HIS A 188 5.62 1.87 12.19
N ILE A 189 4.40 1.94 12.72
CA ILE A 189 3.48 0.80 12.76
C ILE A 189 2.08 1.34 12.43
N PRO A 190 1.52 1.05 11.25
CA PRO A 190 0.14 1.37 10.96
C PRO A 190 -0.79 0.44 11.74
N PHE A 191 -1.94 0.96 12.17
CA PHE A 191 -3.03 0.18 12.73
C PHE A 191 -4.36 0.90 12.53
N THR A 192 -5.46 0.18 12.71
CA THR A 192 -6.81 0.70 12.50
C THR A 192 -7.55 0.75 13.83
N VAL A 193 -8.16 1.90 14.16
CA VAL A 193 -9.18 1.98 15.21
C VAL A 193 -10.53 1.95 14.51
N ARG A 194 -11.28 0.90 14.75
CA ARG A 194 -12.56 0.66 14.07
C ARG A 194 -13.61 0.14 15.02
N ASP A 195 -14.86 0.31 14.67
CA ASP A 195 -15.97 -0.26 15.41
C ASP A 195 -17.15 -0.53 14.47
N SER A 196 -18.32 -0.73 15.07
CA SER A 196 -19.56 -1.01 14.37
C SER A 196 -20.46 0.22 14.25
N HIS A 197 -19.97 1.46 14.42
CA HIS A 197 -20.81 2.64 14.22
C HIS A 197 -21.35 2.70 12.78
N PRO A 198 -22.59 3.17 12.60
CA PRO A 198 -23.13 3.38 11.27
C PRO A 198 -22.36 4.50 10.57
N ALA A 199 -22.00 4.29 9.31
CA ALA A 199 -21.45 5.30 8.41
C ALA A 199 -21.99 5.07 7.00
N ASP A 200 -21.97 6.10 6.15
CA ASP A 200 -22.39 5.95 4.75
C ASP A 200 -21.40 5.08 3.95
N LEU A 201 -20.10 5.24 4.18
CA LEU A 201 -19.04 4.54 3.46
C LEU A 201 -18.15 3.71 4.40
N LEU A 202 -17.77 2.52 3.97
CA LEU A 202 -16.72 1.73 4.62
C LEU A 202 -15.44 1.79 3.79
N LEU A 203 -14.37 2.34 4.37
CA LEU A 203 -13.04 2.29 3.80
C LEU A 203 -12.33 0.99 4.20
N LEU A 204 -11.86 0.25 3.20
CA LEU A 204 -11.18 -1.03 3.39
C LEU A 204 -9.67 -0.89 3.16
N LEU A 205 -8.89 -1.03 4.23
CA LEU A 205 -7.43 -1.01 4.16
C LEU A 205 -6.89 -2.38 3.70
N PRO A 206 -6.07 -2.44 2.62
CA PRO A 206 -5.66 -3.70 2.01
C PRO A 206 -4.48 -4.36 2.76
N ASP A 207 -4.67 -4.63 4.05
CA ASP A 207 -3.63 -5.13 4.96
C ASP A 207 -3.08 -6.53 4.56
N ILE A 208 -3.89 -7.34 3.91
CA ILE A 208 -3.49 -8.60 3.28
C ILE A 208 -2.48 -8.36 2.15
N THR A 209 -2.81 -7.45 1.23
CA THR A 209 -1.92 -7.08 0.13
C THR A 209 -0.64 -6.42 0.66
N TRP A 210 -0.75 -5.56 1.67
CA TRP A 210 0.41 -4.99 2.35
C TRP A 210 1.37 -6.05 2.91
N GLN A 211 0.85 -7.10 3.54
CA GLN A 211 1.69 -8.19 4.05
C GLN A 211 2.23 -9.09 2.94
N ALA A 212 1.49 -9.29 1.86
CA ALA A 212 1.95 -10.04 0.68
C ALA A 212 3.23 -9.44 0.08
N TYR A 213 3.34 -8.11 0.07
CA TYR A 213 4.50 -7.37 -0.42
C TYR A 213 5.59 -7.12 0.62
N ASN A 214 5.31 -7.33 1.91
CA ASN A 214 6.25 -7.04 2.99
C ASN A 214 7.49 -7.96 2.93
N LEU A 215 8.65 -7.41 2.54
CA LEU A 215 9.93 -8.11 2.40
C LEU A 215 10.72 -8.20 3.71
N TYR A 216 10.11 -7.86 4.86
CA TYR A 216 10.82 -7.78 6.12
C TYR A 216 11.53 -9.10 6.52
N PRO A 217 12.76 -9.03 7.07
CA PRO A 217 13.63 -7.85 7.09
C PRO A 217 14.34 -7.64 5.75
N GLU A 218 14.48 -6.40 5.29
CA GLU A 218 15.38 -6.03 4.18
C GLU A 218 16.84 -5.98 4.66
N ASP A 219 17.31 -7.10 5.22
CA ASP A 219 18.66 -7.28 5.77
C ASP A 219 19.65 -7.87 4.76
N GLY A 220 19.18 -8.18 3.54
CA GLY A 220 19.97 -8.83 2.51
C GLY A 220 20.09 -10.34 2.64
N HIS A 221 19.50 -10.98 3.66
CA HIS A 221 19.79 -12.39 3.98
C HIS A 221 18.55 -13.24 4.30
N THR A 222 17.56 -12.70 5.00
CA THR A 222 16.47 -13.50 5.59
C THR A 222 15.07 -13.06 5.19
N GLY A 223 14.90 -11.81 4.75
CA GLY A 223 13.60 -11.26 4.35
C GLY A 223 12.93 -11.99 3.20
N ALA A 224 11.61 -12.12 3.31
CA ALA A 224 10.79 -12.71 2.26
C ALA A 224 9.37 -12.15 2.24
N SER A 225 8.87 -11.95 1.02
CA SER A 225 7.49 -11.63 0.68
C SER A 225 6.94 -12.71 -0.27
N LEU A 226 5.71 -12.53 -0.79
CA LEU A 226 5.14 -13.40 -1.82
C LEU A 226 5.68 -13.09 -3.23
N TYR A 227 6.53 -12.07 -3.38
CA TYR A 227 7.14 -11.66 -4.65
C TYR A 227 8.67 -11.80 -4.67
N HIS A 228 9.32 -11.56 -3.53
CA HIS A 228 10.77 -11.59 -3.42
C HIS A 228 11.24 -12.30 -2.17
N ALA A 229 12.45 -12.81 -2.20
CA ALA A 229 13.11 -13.29 -0.99
C ALA A 229 14.63 -13.15 -1.11
N TRP A 230 15.28 -12.89 0.01
CA TRP A 230 16.74 -12.93 0.09
C TRP A 230 17.24 -14.36 0.18
N ASP A 231 18.39 -14.65 -0.43
CA ASP A 231 19.14 -15.88 -0.18
C ASP A 231 20.33 -15.63 0.76
N GLY A 232 20.89 -16.73 1.29
CA GLY A 232 22.05 -16.64 2.20
C GLY A 232 23.33 -16.10 1.56
N ALA A 233 23.33 -15.81 0.26
CA ALA A 233 24.45 -15.23 -0.49
C ALA A 233 24.24 -13.74 -0.79
N GLY A 234 23.17 -13.11 -0.29
CA GLY A 234 22.93 -11.68 -0.51
C GLY A 234 22.19 -11.36 -1.81
N ARG A 235 21.60 -12.35 -2.49
CA ARG A 235 20.88 -12.12 -3.75
C ARG A 235 19.38 -11.99 -3.50
N LEU A 236 18.77 -11.02 -4.17
CA LEU A 236 17.33 -10.86 -4.20
C LEU A 236 16.74 -11.81 -5.26
N LEU A 237 16.00 -12.81 -4.79
CA LEU A 237 15.32 -13.78 -5.63
C LEU A 237 13.97 -13.25 -6.11
N GLY A 238 13.54 -13.72 -7.27
CA GLY A 238 12.24 -13.39 -7.85
C GLY A 238 11.10 -14.30 -7.36
N GLU A 239 9.92 -14.08 -7.94
CA GLU A 239 8.66 -14.70 -7.52
C GLU A 239 8.71 -16.23 -7.46
N SER A 240 9.42 -16.89 -8.38
CA SER A 240 9.55 -18.35 -8.42
C SER A 240 10.13 -18.95 -7.14
N GLU A 241 11.00 -18.21 -6.46
CA GLU A 241 11.72 -18.63 -5.26
C GLU A 241 11.33 -17.85 -3.99
N ALA A 242 10.36 -16.94 -4.12
CA ALA A 242 9.81 -16.16 -3.01
C ALA A 242 9.08 -17.05 -1.98
N ALA A 243 8.70 -16.50 -0.83
CA ALA A 243 7.89 -17.25 0.13
C ALA A 243 6.52 -17.59 -0.46
N THR A 244 5.94 -18.73 -0.05
CA THR A 244 4.53 -19.09 -0.34
C THR A 244 3.60 -18.73 0.81
N THR A 245 4.17 -18.53 2.01
CA THR A 245 3.46 -18.15 3.22
C THR A 245 4.20 -17.01 3.90
N VAL A 246 3.47 -16.04 4.42
CA VAL A 246 4.01 -14.91 5.19
C VAL A 246 3.22 -14.70 6.47
N SER A 247 3.87 -14.17 7.51
CA SER A 247 3.27 -13.92 8.82
C SER A 247 2.83 -12.46 8.95
N PHE A 248 1.72 -12.21 9.64
CA PHE A 248 1.34 -10.87 10.11
C PHE A 248 2.13 -10.45 11.35
N ASP A 249 2.65 -11.41 12.12
CA ASP A 249 3.39 -11.16 13.36
C ASP A 249 4.85 -10.78 13.08
N ARG A 250 5.06 -9.71 12.30
CA ARG A 250 6.37 -9.16 11.95
C ARG A 250 6.26 -7.67 11.60
N PRO A 251 7.33 -6.88 11.78
CA PRO A 251 7.39 -5.49 11.30
C PRO A 251 7.18 -5.38 9.79
N TYR A 252 6.81 -4.19 9.34
CA TYR A 252 6.98 -3.80 7.94
C TYR A 252 8.44 -3.45 7.69
N ALA A 253 8.92 -3.79 6.49
CA ALA A 253 10.28 -3.48 6.06
C ALA A 253 10.58 -1.96 6.00
N GLY A 254 11.86 -1.61 5.86
CA GLY A 254 12.27 -0.24 5.52
C GLY A 254 11.97 0.75 6.64
N ALA A 255 10.98 1.64 6.48
CA ALA A 255 10.60 2.59 7.53
C ALA A 255 9.48 2.08 8.46
N GLY A 256 9.03 0.84 8.30
CA GLY A 256 7.87 0.31 9.03
C GLY A 256 6.51 0.73 8.43
N LEU A 257 6.50 1.19 7.19
CA LEU A 257 5.28 1.53 6.45
C LEU A 257 5.05 0.52 5.31
N PRO A 258 3.80 0.12 5.06
CA PRO A 258 3.48 -0.76 3.94
C PRO A 258 3.75 -0.12 2.58
N LEU A 259 4.10 -0.96 1.60
CA LEU A 259 4.10 -0.56 0.20
C LEU A 259 2.67 -0.13 -0.20
N HIS A 260 2.56 0.96 -0.99
CA HIS A 260 1.28 1.54 -1.44
C HIS A 260 0.34 2.07 -0.35
N VAL A 261 0.76 2.17 0.92
CA VAL A 261 -0.05 2.78 2.00
C VAL A 261 -0.51 4.20 1.65
N GLY A 262 0.25 4.89 0.79
CA GLY A 262 -0.06 6.24 0.36
C GLY A 262 -1.40 6.39 -0.37
N HIS A 263 -1.88 5.35 -1.07
CA HIS A 263 -3.19 5.43 -1.74
C HIS A 263 -4.34 5.60 -0.74
N ALA A 264 -4.30 4.85 0.37
CA ALA A 264 -5.27 5.00 1.46
C ALA A 264 -5.17 6.38 2.11
N TYR A 265 -3.95 6.86 2.36
CA TYR A 265 -3.72 8.17 2.93
C TYR A 265 -4.29 9.31 2.05
N ASP A 266 -4.04 9.28 0.73
CA ASP A 266 -4.51 10.31 -0.20
C ASP A 266 -6.05 10.34 -0.23
N PHE A 267 -6.69 9.17 -0.27
CA PHE A 267 -8.14 9.06 -0.20
C PHE A 267 -8.70 9.58 1.12
N ILE A 268 -8.13 9.17 2.27
CA ILE A 268 -8.61 9.59 3.61
C ILE A 268 -8.61 11.11 3.74
N ARG A 269 -7.50 11.76 3.37
CA ARG A 269 -7.40 13.22 3.44
C ARG A 269 -8.38 13.92 2.52
N TRP A 270 -8.53 13.43 1.30
CA TRP A 270 -9.50 13.99 0.35
C TRP A 270 -10.93 13.81 0.88
N ALA A 271 -11.29 12.61 1.32
CA ALA A 271 -12.65 12.30 1.74
C ALA A 271 -13.05 13.06 3.01
N GLU A 272 -12.16 13.14 4.01
CA GLU A 272 -12.42 13.94 5.21
C GLU A 272 -12.49 15.45 4.92
N ARG A 273 -11.68 15.97 3.99
CA ARG A 273 -11.78 17.37 3.54
C ARG A 273 -13.15 17.68 2.94
N TYR A 274 -13.72 16.72 2.20
CA TYR A 274 -15.04 16.84 1.57
C TYR A 274 -16.19 16.49 2.53
N GLY A 275 -15.89 16.03 3.74
CA GLY A 275 -16.88 15.76 4.79
C GLY A 275 -17.64 14.45 4.63
N TYR A 276 -17.08 13.46 3.92
CA TYR A 276 -17.71 12.13 3.83
C TYR A 276 -17.64 11.39 5.17
N ASP A 277 -18.73 10.71 5.52
CA ASP A 277 -18.82 9.88 6.73
C ASP A 277 -18.21 8.49 6.47
N LEU A 278 -17.07 8.22 7.13
CA LEU A 278 -16.25 7.05 6.90
C LEU A 278 -16.19 6.14 8.14
N ALA A 279 -16.58 4.88 7.95
CA ALA A 279 -16.12 3.78 8.76
C ALA A 279 -14.82 3.19 8.19
N TYR A 280 -14.10 2.42 9.01
CA TYR A 280 -12.82 1.83 8.64
C TYR A 280 -12.82 0.33 8.98
N ALA A 281 -12.25 -0.47 8.09
CA ALA A 281 -11.98 -1.88 8.33
C ALA A 281 -10.72 -2.31 7.58
N ASP A 282 -10.09 -3.37 8.07
CA ASP A 282 -9.02 -4.05 7.35
C ASP A 282 -9.61 -5.12 6.42
N ALA A 283 -8.92 -5.49 5.35
CA ALA A 283 -9.35 -6.56 4.45
C ALA A 283 -9.56 -7.90 5.18
N ARG A 284 -8.80 -8.17 6.24
CA ARG A 284 -9.05 -9.33 7.14
C ARG A 284 -10.38 -9.29 7.90
N ASP A 285 -11.00 -8.14 8.07
CA ASP A 285 -12.32 -8.05 8.70
C ASP A 285 -13.44 -8.56 7.78
N LEU A 286 -13.27 -8.40 6.47
CA LEU A 286 -14.10 -9.06 5.47
C LEU A 286 -13.86 -10.57 5.48
N HIS A 287 -12.60 -11.01 5.64
CA HIS A 287 -12.29 -12.43 5.72
C HIS A 287 -12.96 -13.11 6.91
N SER A 288 -12.84 -12.50 8.09
CA SER A 288 -13.33 -13.05 9.36
C SER A 288 -14.85 -12.88 9.56
N GLY A 289 -15.54 -12.19 8.66
CA GLY A 289 -16.98 -11.91 8.77
C GLY A 289 -17.33 -10.92 9.89
N ARG A 290 -16.37 -10.09 10.31
CA ARG A 290 -16.59 -9.05 11.33
C ARG A 290 -17.37 -7.85 10.79
N VAL A 291 -17.28 -7.63 9.49
CA VAL A 291 -18.01 -6.58 8.77
C VAL A 291 -19.31 -7.16 8.22
N ASP A 292 -20.43 -6.56 8.59
CA ASP A 292 -21.67 -6.66 7.83
C ASP A 292 -21.66 -5.56 6.75
N PRO A 293 -21.42 -5.92 5.48
CA PRO A 293 -21.24 -4.92 4.43
C PRO A 293 -22.56 -4.24 4.05
N THR A 294 -23.71 -4.83 4.38
CA THR A 294 -25.04 -4.33 4.01
C THR A 294 -25.44 -3.07 4.79
N ARG A 295 -24.67 -2.74 5.83
CA ARG A 295 -24.87 -1.55 6.66
C ARG A 295 -24.37 -0.26 6.02
N TYR A 296 -23.62 -0.37 4.93
CA TYR A 296 -22.98 0.75 4.25
C TYR A 296 -23.65 0.98 2.89
N ARG A 297 -23.66 2.24 2.44
CA ARG A 297 -24.08 2.60 1.09
C ARG A 297 -23.00 2.30 0.07
N GLY A 298 -21.73 2.38 0.47
CA GLY A 298 -20.59 2.07 -0.38
C GLY A 298 -19.41 1.44 0.35
N LEU A 299 -18.75 0.47 -0.29
CA LEU A 299 -17.43 -0.02 0.10
C LEU A 299 -16.37 0.64 -0.79
N VAL A 300 -15.35 1.24 -0.19
CA VAL A 300 -14.26 1.90 -0.91
C VAL A 300 -12.95 1.14 -0.72
N PHE A 301 -12.34 0.77 -1.84
CA PHE A 301 -11.02 0.15 -1.93
C PHE A 301 -10.06 1.22 -2.48
N PRO A 302 -9.30 1.90 -1.60
CA PRO A 302 -8.63 3.15 -1.96
C PRO A 302 -7.32 2.93 -2.71
N GLY A 303 -6.84 1.69 -2.83
CA GLY A 303 -5.50 1.42 -3.34
C GLY A 303 -5.36 0.01 -3.89
N HIS A 304 -4.12 -0.43 -4.01
CA HIS A 304 -3.81 -1.73 -4.60
C HIS A 304 -4.25 -2.86 -3.67
N ASP A 305 -5.25 -3.62 -4.10
CA ASP A 305 -5.85 -4.70 -3.32
C ASP A 305 -5.88 -6.01 -4.11
N GLU A 306 -4.69 -6.58 -4.32
CA GLU A 306 -4.41 -7.69 -5.23
C GLU A 306 -4.80 -9.07 -4.67
N TYR A 307 -4.67 -9.25 -3.35
CA TYR A 307 -4.73 -10.58 -2.70
C TYR A 307 -6.03 -10.78 -1.93
N TRP A 308 -6.87 -11.69 -2.43
CA TRP A 308 -8.23 -11.87 -1.91
C TRP A 308 -8.51 -13.31 -1.50
N SER A 309 -9.06 -13.48 -0.30
CA SER A 309 -9.55 -14.77 0.15
C SER A 309 -10.99 -15.02 -0.33
N LEU A 310 -11.42 -16.29 -0.36
CA LEU A 310 -12.79 -16.63 -0.73
C LEU A 310 -13.86 -15.96 0.17
N PRO A 311 -13.71 -15.91 1.50
CA PRO A 311 -14.67 -15.20 2.35
C PRO A 311 -14.77 -13.70 2.06
N MET A 312 -13.65 -13.03 1.74
CA MET A 312 -13.67 -11.60 1.36
C MET A 312 -14.50 -11.38 0.11
N ARG A 313 -14.21 -12.15 -0.95
CA ARG A 313 -14.95 -12.06 -2.21
C ARG A 313 -16.44 -12.26 -2.00
N ARG A 314 -16.84 -13.29 -1.24
CA ARG A 314 -18.25 -13.57 -0.93
C ARG A 314 -18.91 -12.42 -0.19
N THR A 315 -18.22 -11.82 0.77
CA THR A 315 -18.72 -10.66 1.53
C THR A 315 -18.97 -9.47 0.61
N VAL A 316 -18.08 -9.19 -0.33
CA VAL A 316 -18.21 -8.09 -1.29
C VAL A 316 -19.29 -8.37 -2.35
N GLU A 317 -19.41 -9.62 -2.81
CA GLU A 317 -20.51 -10.04 -3.69
C GLU A 317 -21.87 -9.88 -3.00
N LEU A 318 -21.97 -10.28 -1.73
CA LEU A 318 -23.16 -10.10 -0.90
C LEU A 318 -23.53 -8.61 -0.75
N ALA A 319 -22.53 -7.75 -0.54
CA ALA A 319 -22.70 -6.30 -0.47
C ALA A 319 -23.38 -5.76 -1.73
N ARG A 320 -22.82 -6.09 -2.90
CA ARG A 320 -23.38 -5.71 -4.20
C ARG A 320 -24.81 -6.22 -4.34
N GLU A 321 -25.06 -7.48 -4.01
CA GLU A 321 -26.39 -8.11 -4.12
C GLU A 321 -27.44 -7.45 -3.21
N HIS A 322 -27.03 -6.82 -2.11
CA HIS A 322 -27.92 -6.13 -1.17
C HIS A 322 -27.96 -4.60 -1.37
N GLY A 323 -27.41 -4.09 -2.48
CA GLY A 323 -27.52 -2.67 -2.83
C GLY A 323 -26.35 -1.80 -2.35
N THR A 324 -25.38 -2.35 -1.63
CA THR A 324 -24.14 -1.62 -1.26
C THR A 324 -23.26 -1.47 -2.49
N SER A 325 -22.93 -0.23 -2.84
CA SER A 325 -22.07 0.12 -3.98
C SER A 325 -20.60 -0.23 -3.72
N LEU A 326 -19.83 -0.47 -4.78
CA LEU A 326 -18.41 -0.83 -4.71
C LEU A 326 -17.57 0.18 -5.49
N VAL A 327 -16.52 0.70 -4.87
CA VAL A 327 -15.64 1.73 -5.46
C VAL A 327 -14.20 1.26 -5.40
N PHE A 328 -13.65 0.86 -6.54
CA PHE A 328 -12.25 0.44 -6.69
C PHE A 328 -11.43 1.58 -7.30
N LEU A 329 -10.51 2.15 -6.53
CA LEU A 329 -9.69 3.31 -6.93
C LEU A 329 -8.27 2.90 -7.40
N SER A 330 -8.10 1.64 -7.78
CA SER A 330 -6.83 1.09 -8.27
C SER A 330 -7.05 0.15 -9.46
N ALA A 331 -5.95 -0.39 -9.99
CA ALA A 331 -5.94 -1.56 -10.88
C ALA A 331 -5.53 -2.83 -10.12
N ASN A 332 -5.58 -3.97 -10.82
CA ASN A 332 -5.12 -5.28 -10.37
C ASN A 332 -5.77 -5.72 -9.05
N THR A 333 -7.07 -5.43 -8.93
CA THR A 333 -7.86 -5.82 -7.76
C THR A 333 -8.32 -7.26 -7.88
N MET A 334 -8.27 -8.01 -6.78
CA MET A 334 -8.75 -9.41 -6.71
C MET A 334 -8.05 -10.34 -7.72
N TYR A 335 -6.74 -10.20 -7.90
CA TYR A 335 -5.98 -10.99 -8.87
C TYR A 335 -5.59 -12.37 -8.33
N TRP A 336 -4.96 -12.39 -7.15
CA TRP A 336 -4.51 -13.62 -6.49
C TRP A 336 -5.54 -14.12 -5.48
N GLN A 337 -5.85 -15.42 -5.56
CA GLN A 337 -6.54 -16.09 -4.45
C GLN A 337 -5.56 -16.37 -3.32
N VAL A 338 -6.00 -16.17 -2.07
CA VAL A 338 -5.21 -16.48 -0.87
C VAL A 338 -5.99 -17.24 0.19
N GLU A 339 -5.26 -17.88 1.08
CA GLU A 339 -5.76 -18.51 2.29
C GLU A 339 -5.16 -17.82 3.52
N LEU A 340 -5.97 -17.67 4.56
CA LEU A 340 -5.53 -17.20 5.87
C LEU A 340 -5.62 -18.36 6.86
N GLY A 341 -4.57 -18.54 7.64
CA GLY A 341 -4.45 -19.60 8.64
C GLY A 341 -4.00 -19.05 10.00
N PRO A 342 -4.10 -19.87 11.07
CA PRO A 342 -3.72 -19.44 12.41
C PRO A 342 -2.19 -19.33 12.56
N SER A 343 -1.74 -18.52 13.52
CA SER A 343 -0.35 -18.50 13.98
C SER A 343 0.04 -19.83 14.64
N PRO A 344 1.34 -20.09 14.87
CA PRO A 344 1.78 -21.22 15.69
C PRO A 344 1.19 -21.24 17.11
N SER A 345 0.80 -20.08 17.63
CA SER A 345 0.12 -19.93 18.94
C SER A 345 -1.41 -20.07 18.87
N GLY A 346 -1.98 -20.36 17.70
CA GLY A 346 -3.41 -20.60 17.51
C GLY A 346 -4.27 -19.35 17.28
N VAL A 347 -3.66 -18.17 17.13
CA VAL A 347 -4.41 -16.94 16.81
C VAL A 347 -4.84 -16.99 15.35
N PRO A 348 -6.14 -16.86 15.02
CA PRO A 348 -6.61 -16.95 13.64
C PRO A 348 -6.05 -15.81 12.76
N ASP A 349 -6.02 -16.05 11.45
CA ASP A 349 -5.74 -15.05 10.40
C ASP A 349 -4.37 -14.37 10.52
N ARG A 350 -3.34 -15.16 10.86
CA ARG A 350 -1.94 -14.69 11.05
C ARG A 350 -0.94 -15.22 10.05
N LEU A 351 -1.27 -16.27 9.32
CA LEU A 351 -0.48 -16.76 8.21
C LEU A 351 -1.24 -16.53 6.91
N LEU A 352 -0.62 -15.82 5.98
CA LEU A 352 -1.12 -15.56 4.64
C LEU A 352 -0.40 -16.48 3.66
N THR A 353 -1.16 -17.35 3.00
CA THR A 353 -0.62 -18.30 2.01
C THR A 353 -1.12 -17.97 0.60
N CYS A 354 -0.18 -17.80 -0.33
CA CYS A 354 -0.42 -17.78 -1.77
C CYS A 354 0.65 -18.60 -2.46
N ARG A 355 0.25 -19.69 -3.12
CA ARG A 355 1.22 -20.61 -3.71
C ARG A 355 1.71 -20.17 -5.09
N LYS A 356 0.96 -19.29 -5.77
CA LYS A 356 1.29 -18.82 -7.13
C LYS A 356 1.68 -19.98 -8.06
N ARG A 357 0.82 -20.99 -8.12
CA ARG A 357 0.98 -22.25 -8.90
C ARG A 357 2.06 -23.22 -8.40
N ARG A 358 2.70 -22.98 -7.25
CA ARG A 358 3.70 -23.89 -6.65
C ARG A 358 3.05 -24.97 -5.79
N GLY A 359 3.12 -26.22 -6.22
CA GLY A 359 2.62 -27.39 -5.48
C GLY A 359 1.13 -27.70 -5.69
N PRO A 360 0.62 -28.82 -5.13
CA PRO A 360 -0.76 -29.29 -5.33
C PRO A 360 -1.75 -28.57 -4.40
N GLY A 361 -2.90 -28.12 -4.94
CA GLY A 361 -3.92 -27.37 -4.17
C GLY A 361 -3.79 -25.86 -4.37
N LYS A 362 -4.87 -25.24 -4.86
CA LYS A 362 -4.89 -23.94 -5.54
C LYS A 362 -5.06 -22.80 -4.53
N PRO A 363 -4.03 -21.96 -4.39
CA PRO A 363 -4.22 -20.55 -4.70
C PRO A 363 -3.41 -20.18 -5.94
N VAL A 364 -4.14 -19.91 -7.04
CA VAL A 364 -3.61 -19.35 -8.28
C VAL A 364 -4.43 -18.08 -8.60
N LEU A 365 -4.48 -17.67 -9.86
CA LEU A 365 -5.29 -16.51 -10.25
C LEU A 365 -6.79 -16.79 -10.07
N TRP A 366 -7.55 -15.79 -9.63
CA TRP A 366 -9.00 -15.90 -9.48
C TRP A 366 -9.69 -16.39 -10.76
N ARG A 367 -9.28 -15.85 -11.91
CA ARG A 367 -9.75 -16.24 -13.25
C ARG A 367 -9.42 -17.67 -13.69
N GLU A 368 -8.57 -18.40 -12.96
CA GLU A 368 -8.19 -19.79 -13.25
C GLU A 368 -8.84 -20.81 -12.30
N VAL A 369 -9.25 -20.36 -11.10
CA VAL A 369 -9.81 -21.24 -10.06
C VAL A 369 -11.32 -21.15 -9.96
N ASP A 370 -11.86 -19.96 -10.23
CA ASP A 370 -13.26 -19.62 -10.08
C ASP A 370 -13.59 -18.51 -11.10
N ARG A 371 -14.51 -17.62 -10.76
CA ARG A 371 -14.96 -16.51 -11.59
C ARG A 371 -13.86 -15.44 -11.73
N PRO A 372 -13.62 -14.89 -12.93
CA PRO A 372 -12.65 -13.82 -13.14
C PRO A 372 -13.08 -12.52 -12.44
N GLU A 373 -12.11 -11.61 -12.30
CA GLU A 373 -12.25 -10.31 -11.65
C GLU A 373 -13.34 -9.47 -12.30
N GLN A 374 -13.43 -9.54 -13.63
CA GLN A 374 -14.42 -8.82 -14.42
C GLN A 374 -15.86 -9.13 -13.99
N GLN A 375 -16.17 -10.33 -13.47
CA GLN A 375 -17.53 -10.67 -13.01
C GLN A 375 -17.97 -9.96 -11.72
N LEU A 376 -17.03 -9.32 -11.02
CA LEU A 376 -17.32 -8.45 -9.88
C LEU A 376 -16.94 -7.00 -10.17
N VAL A 377 -15.74 -6.76 -10.68
CA VAL A 377 -15.16 -5.41 -10.86
C VAL A 377 -15.64 -4.73 -12.15
N GLY A 378 -16.09 -5.50 -13.17
CA GLY A 378 -16.54 -4.98 -14.47
C GLY A 378 -15.43 -4.80 -15.52
N ILE A 379 -14.17 -4.82 -15.07
CA ILE A 379 -12.90 -4.89 -15.82
C ILE A 379 -11.93 -5.79 -15.05
N GLN A 380 -10.78 -6.16 -15.63
CA GLN A 380 -9.78 -7.00 -14.97
C GLN A 380 -8.37 -6.68 -15.43
N TYR A 381 -7.37 -7.16 -14.67
CA TYR A 381 -5.95 -6.88 -14.92
C TYR A 381 -5.49 -7.15 -16.35
N ALA A 382 -4.90 -6.12 -16.95
CA ALA A 382 -4.34 -6.09 -18.30
C ALA A 382 -2.82 -6.24 -18.29
N GLY A 383 -2.15 -5.63 -17.31
CA GLY A 383 -0.69 -5.66 -17.19
C GLY A 383 -0.12 -4.41 -16.53
N ARG A 384 1.19 -4.42 -16.33
CA ARG A 384 1.97 -3.28 -15.84
C ARG A 384 2.01 -2.14 -16.85
N VAL A 385 2.06 -0.92 -16.32
CA VAL A 385 2.23 0.33 -17.06
C VAL A 385 3.62 0.88 -16.68
N PRO A 386 4.67 0.64 -17.50
CA PRO A 386 6.05 0.99 -17.15
C PRO A 386 6.28 2.49 -17.00
N GLU A 387 5.65 3.29 -17.86
CA GLU A 387 5.72 4.74 -17.85
C GLU A 387 4.30 5.33 -17.77
N PRO A 388 4.08 6.43 -17.04
CA PRO A 388 2.77 7.05 -16.98
C PRO A 388 2.27 7.50 -18.36
N HIS A 389 0.99 7.23 -18.64
CA HIS A 389 0.29 7.63 -19.85
C HIS A 389 -0.96 8.47 -19.51
N PRO A 390 -1.47 9.28 -20.44
CA PRO A 390 -2.72 10.00 -20.22
C PRO A 390 -3.92 9.05 -20.15
N LEU A 391 -4.83 9.31 -19.22
CA LEU A 391 -6.18 8.73 -19.27
C LEU A 391 -7.01 9.54 -20.27
N ILE A 392 -7.64 8.85 -21.22
CA ILE A 392 -8.45 9.51 -22.26
C ILE A 392 -9.92 9.42 -21.87
N VAL A 393 -10.54 10.57 -21.61
CA VAL A 393 -11.93 10.69 -21.19
C VAL A 393 -12.88 10.22 -22.29
N ARG A 394 -13.84 9.37 -21.92
CA ARG A 394 -14.89 8.82 -22.80
C ARG A 394 -16.26 8.94 -22.15
N ASN A 395 -17.27 9.06 -22.99
CA ASN A 395 -18.66 9.30 -22.59
C ASN A 395 -18.76 10.53 -21.66
N ALA A 396 -18.16 11.65 -22.08
CA ALA A 396 -18.06 12.88 -21.28
C ALA A 396 -19.43 13.46 -20.85
N ASP A 397 -20.51 13.14 -21.56
CA ASP A 397 -21.88 13.54 -21.20
C ASP A 397 -22.44 12.77 -19.99
N HIS A 398 -21.77 11.70 -19.55
CA HIS A 398 -22.19 10.92 -18.39
C HIS A 398 -22.01 11.72 -17.08
N TRP A 399 -22.96 11.59 -16.15
CA TRP A 399 -23.01 12.35 -14.89
C TRP A 399 -21.74 12.27 -14.04
N LEU A 400 -20.93 11.21 -14.20
CA LEU A 400 -19.64 11.13 -13.51
C LEU A 400 -18.73 12.32 -13.87
N TRP A 401 -18.74 12.73 -15.14
CA TRP A 401 -17.91 13.82 -15.65
C TRP A 401 -18.56 15.21 -15.51
N GLU A 402 -19.78 15.29 -14.96
CA GLU A 402 -20.50 16.55 -14.79
C GLU A 402 -19.71 17.55 -13.94
N ALA A 403 -19.63 18.80 -14.41
CA ALA A 403 -18.91 19.90 -13.76
C ALA A 403 -17.42 19.63 -13.46
N THR A 404 -16.81 18.61 -14.09
CA THR A 404 -15.36 18.36 -14.01
C THR A 404 -14.57 19.31 -14.91
N GLY A 405 -15.19 19.76 -16.02
CA GLY A 405 -14.54 20.49 -17.10
C GLY A 405 -13.85 19.59 -18.14
N ALA A 406 -13.96 18.26 -18.01
CA ALA A 406 -13.45 17.31 -18.99
C ALA A 406 -14.42 17.15 -20.19
N GLY A 407 -13.88 17.17 -21.40
CA GLY A 407 -14.56 16.87 -22.66
C GLY A 407 -14.25 15.48 -23.22
N GLU A 408 -15.00 15.07 -24.24
CA GLU A 408 -14.80 13.80 -24.93
C GLU A 408 -13.42 13.78 -25.63
N GLY A 409 -12.60 12.78 -25.30
CA GLY A 409 -11.25 12.63 -25.84
C GLY A 409 -10.17 13.44 -25.12
N ASP A 410 -10.51 14.20 -24.09
CA ASP A 410 -9.53 14.97 -23.32
C ASP A 410 -8.54 14.05 -22.59
N PRO A 411 -7.24 14.38 -22.60
CA PRO A 411 -6.25 13.68 -21.80
C PRO A 411 -6.21 14.20 -20.35
N ILE A 412 -6.08 13.27 -19.41
CA ILE A 412 -5.66 13.51 -18.03
C ILE A 412 -4.26 12.91 -17.86
N GLU A 413 -3.25 13.77 -17.94
CA GLU A 413 -1.84 13.37 -17.99
C GLU A 413 -1.41 12.55 -16.75
N GLY A 414 -0.61 11.51 -16.99
CA GLY A 414 -0.05 10.66 -15.94
C GLY A 414 -1.05 9.80 -15.16
N LEU A 415 -2.33 9.77 -15.55
CA LEU A 415 -3.38 9.08 -14.81
C LEU A 415 -3.49 7.58 -15.15
N VAL A 416 -2.83 7.09 -16.19
CA VAL A 416 -2.64 5.64 -16.42
C VAL A 416 -1.23 5.29 -15.99
N ALA A 417 -1.07 4.65 -14.83
CA ALA A 417 0.26 4.38 -14.27
C ALA A 417 0.27 3.18 -13.33
N GLY A 418 1.47 2.58 -13.18
CA GLY A 418 1.71 1.40 -12.36
C GLY A 418 1.18 0.13 -13.00
N GLU A 419 -0.14 0.01 -13.00
CA GLU A 419 -0.87 -1.12 -13.55
C GLU A 419 -2.20 -0.65 -14.13
N ALA A 420 -2.71 -1.41 -15.10
CA ALA A 420 -3.95 -1.12 -15.78
C ALA A 420 -4.90 -2.31 -15.78
N ASP A 421 -6.19 -2.00 -15.62
CA ASP A 421 -7.28 -2.94 -15.88
C ASP A 421 -8.00 -2.55 -17.17
N ARG A 422 -8.62 -3.56 -17.81
CA ARG A 422 -9.41 -3.38 -19.04
C ARG A 422 -10.59 -4.34 -19.11
N TYR A 423 -11.52 -4.04 -20.00
CA TYR A 423 -12.54 -4.97 -20.45
C TYR A 423 -11.96 -6.04 -21.38
N PHE A 424 -12.42 -7.26 -21.16
CA PHE A 424 -12.16 -8.41 -22.01
C PHE A 424 -13.49 -8.92 -22.60
N PRO A 425 -13.75 -8.72 -23.91
CA PRO A 425 -15.03 -9.07 -24.54
C PRO A 425 -15.39 -10.56 -24.51
N ARG A 426 -14.40 -11.45 -24.38
CA ARG A 426 -14.62 -12.90 -24.27
C ARG A 426 -14.82 -13.38 -22.84
N THR A 427 -14.67 -12.48 -21.87
CA THR A 427 -14.93 -12.77 -20.47
C THR A 427 -16.33 -12.33 -20.11
N GLN A 428 -17.06 -13.17 -19.39
CA GLN A 428 -18.41 -12.83 -18.96
C GLN A 428 -18.43 -11.55 -18.11
N LEU A 429 -19.36 -10.66 -18.42
CA LEU A 429 -19.65 -9.45 -17.63
C LEU A 429 -20.46 -9.78 -16.37
N PRO A 430 -20.42 -8.93 -15.34
CA PRO A 430 -21.33 -9.06 -14.21
C PRO A 430 -22.78 -8.90 -14.68
N PRO A 431 -23.77 -9.47 -13.99
CA PRO A 431 -25.16 -9.05 -14.16
C PRO A 431 -25.27 -7.54 -13.95
N HIS A 432 -25.89 -6.83 -14.89
CA HIS A 432 -26.03 -5.38 -14.85
C HIS A 432 -27.29 -4.94 -15.62
N ASP A 433 -27.88 -3.84 -15.15
CA ASP A 433 -28.95 -3.13 -15.88
C ASP A 433 -28.35 -2.12 -16.86
N GLU A 434 -27.26 -1.47 -16.42
CA GLU A 434 -26.52 -0.46 -17.19
C GLU A 434 -25.02 -0.66 -17.00
N ARG A 435 -24.24 -0.43 -18.05
CA ARG A 435 -22.77 -0.44 -18.01
C ARG A 435 -22.21 0.59 -18.98
N ILE A 436 -21.14 1.26 -18.54
CA ILE A 436 -20.43 2.26 -19.33
C ILE A 436 -18.91 2.19 -19.11
N LEU A 437 -18.15 2.54 -20.14
CA LEU A 437 -16.70 2.76 -20.07
C LEU A 437 -16.45 4.27 -20.13
N LEU A 438 -15.85 4.82 -19.09
CA LEU A 438 -15.64 6.26 -18.91
C LEU A 438 -14.25 6.71 -19.36
N ALA A 439 -13.38 5.75 -19.65
CA ALA A 439 -12.09 5.97 -20.26
C ALA A 439 -11.71 4.77 -21.14
N HIS A 440 -10.94 5.04 -22.19
CA HIS A 440 -10.31 4.02 -23.04
C HIS A 440 -8.97 4.57 -23.53
N SER A 441 -7.91 4.21 -22.81
CA SER A 441 -6.63 4.91 -22.84
C SER A 441 -5.53 3.98 -23.35
N PRO A 442 -4.89 4.25 -24.50
CA PRO A 442 -3.78 3.43 -24.98
C PRO A 442 -2.54 3.61 -24.09
N TYR A 443 -1.80 2.52 -23.86
CA TYR A 443 -0.49 2.57 -23.22
C TYR A 443 0.42 1.47 -23.79
N THR A 444 1.73 1.66 -23.64
CA THR A 444 2.73 0.66 -24.08
C THR A 444 3.16 -0.16 -22.87
N ASP A 445 3.04 -1.50 -22.94
CA ASP A 445 3.49 -2.37 -21.85
C ASP A 445 5.02 -2.59 -21.85
N GLY A 446 5.52 -3.32 -20.86
CA GLY A 446 6.96 -3.59 -20.71
C GLY A 446 7.58 -4.41 -21.85
N GLU A 447 6.77 -5.02 -22.71
CA GLU A 447 7.20 -5.76 -23.90
C GLU A 447 7.08 -4.91 -25.18
N GLY A 448 6.68 -3.64 -25.06
CA GLY A 448 6.45 -2.75 -26.20
C GLY A 448 5.11 -2.97 -26.91
N ALA A 449 4.23 -3.80 -26.37
CA ALA A 449 2.93 -4.06 -26.96
C ALA A 449 1.92 -2.97 -26.58
N LEU A 450 1.11 -2.55 -27.55
CA LEU A 450 0.01 -1.63 -27.32
C LEU A 450 -1.10 -2.33 -26.52
N ARG A 451 -1.41 -1.78 -25.35
CA ARG A 451 -2.49 -2.18 -24.46
C ARG A 451 -3.43 -1.00 -24.23
N HIS A 452 -4.51 -1.25 -23.50
CA HIS A 452 -5.48 -0.23 -23.14
C HIS A 452 -5.81 -0.35 -21.65
N GLN A 453 -5.94 0.79 -20.99
CA GLN A 453 -6.56 0.96 -19.69
C GLN A 453 -8.00 1.41 -19.90
N GLU A 454 -8.90 0.98 -19.03
CA GLU A 454 -10.29 1.45 -19.03
C GLU A 454 -10.78 1.78 -17.63
N THR A 455 -11.63 2.79 -17.54
CA THR A 455 -12.40 3.11 -16.34
C THR A 455 -13.83 2.64 -16.58
N SER A 456 -14.38 1.84 -15.67
CA SER A 456 -15.69 1.22 -15.85
C SER A 456 -16.64 1.56 -14.72
N LEU A 457 -17.91 1.70 -15.08
CA LEU A 457 -19.01 1.80 -14.14
C LEU A 457 -20.15 0.90 -14.62
N TYR A 458 -20.75 0.15 -13.71
CA TYR A 458 -22.00 -0.55 -13.99
C TYR A 458 -22.97 -0.45 -12.80
N ARG A 459 -24.27 -0.61 -13.09
CA ARG A 459 -25.33 -0.73 -12.09
C ARG A 459 -25.76 -2.19 -12.02
N ALA A 460 -25.61 -2.81 -10.85
CA ALA A 460 -26.08 -4.17 -10.61
C ALA A 460 -27.62 -4.21 -10.47
N PRO A 461 -28.28 -5.37 -10.66
CA PRO A 461 -29.74 -5.50 -10.51
C PRO A 461 -30.30 -5.11 -9.13
N SER A 462 -29.45 -5.08 -8.10
CA SER A 462 -29.78 -4.58 -6.76
C SER A 462 -29.87 -3.05 -6.66
N GLY A 463 -29.51 -2.34 -7.73
CA GLY A 463 -29.36 -0.88 -7.77
C GLY A 463 -27.96 -0.39 -7.39
N SER A 464 -27.08 -1.23 -6.83
CA SER A 464 -25.73 -0.84 -6.41
C SER A 464 -24.88 -0.40 -7.61
N LEU A 465 -24.09 0.66 -7.45
CA LEU A 465 -23.10 1.08 -8.42
C LEU A 465 -21.77 0.36 -8.17
N VAL A 466 -21.10 -0.09 -9.23
CA VAL A 466 -19.74 -0.65 -9.14
C VAL A 466 -18.83 0.12 -10.08
N PHE A 467 -17.91 0.88 -9.49
CA PHE A 467 -16.93 1.71 -10.17
C PHE A 467 -15.53 1.10 -10.05
N ALA A 468 -14.78 1.09 -11.15
CA ALA A 468 -13.38 0.72 -11.17
C ALA A 468 -12.57 1.73 -11.99
N SER A 469 -11.59 2.39 -11.34
CA SER A 469 -10.70 3.33 -12.00
C SER A 469 -9.80 2.66 -13.03
N GLY A 470 -9.35 1.44 -12.74
CA GLY A 470 -8.47 0.64 -13.59
C GLY A 470 -7.05 1.20 -13.71
N THR A 471 -6.59 1.98 -12.72
CA THR A 471 -5.25 2.59 -12.67
C THR A 471 -4.81 2.85 -11.23
N PHE A 472 -3.52 2.72 -10.91
CA PHE A 472 -2.99 3.06 -9.57
C PHE A 472 -3.03 4.57 -9.29
N ALA A 473 -3.11 5.40 -10.32
CA ALA A 473 -2.95 6.85 -10.20
C ALA A 473 -4.20 7.59 -9.69
N TRP A 474 -5.35 6.90 -9.55
CA TRP A 474 -6.60 7.57 -9.21
C TRP A 474 -6.58 8.18 -7.80
N SER A 475 -6.21 7.41 -6.78
CA SER A 475 -6.11 7.94 -5.40
C SER A 475 -5.03 9.02 -5.23
N PRO A 476 -3.82 8.87 -5.80
CA PRO A 476 -2.86 9.98 -5.85
C PRO A 476 -3.44 11.28 -6.43
N ALA A 477 -4.27 11.20 -7.48
CA ALA A 477 -4.90 12.38 -8.07
C ALA A 477 -5.92 13.09 -7.16
N LEU A 478 -6.30 12.47 -6.03
CA LEU A 478 -7.20 13.07 -5.06
C LEU A 478 -6.50 14.03 -4.09
N ASP A 479 -5.29 13.71 -3.63
CA ASP A 479 -4.62 14.57 -2.64
C ASP A 479 -3.08 14.57 -2.65
N ARG A 480 -2.43 13.78 -3.52
CA ARG A 480 -0.97 13.67 -3.50
C ARG A 480 -0.32 14.91 -4.16
N PRO A 481 0.54 15.66 -3.44
CA PRO A 481 1.23 16.81 -4.01
C PRO A 481 1.94 16.46 -5.32
N GLY A 482 1.75 17.30 -6.34
CA GLY A 482 2.30 17.08 -7.69
C GLY A 482 1.48 16.15 -8.60
N HIS A 483 0.47 15.47 -8.07
CA HIS A 483 -0.40 14.56 -8.83
C HIS A 483 -1.89 14.93 -8.79
N VAL A 484 -2.30 15.86 -7.92
CA VAL A 484 -3.69 16.30 -7.79
C VAL A 484 -4.27 16.77 -9.12
N ASP A 485 -5.44 16.25 -9.50
CA ASP A 485 -6.22 16.71 -10.65
C ASP A 485 -7.67 17.02 -10.24
N ALA A 486 -8.11 18.26 -10.47
CA ALA A 486 -9.43 18.74 -10.09
C ALA A 486 -10.58 18.01 -10.80
N ARG A 487 -10.36 17.50 -12.02
CA ARG A 487 -11.35 16.69 -12.75
C ARG A 487 -11.59 15.37 -12.05
N VAL A 488 -10.52 14.71 -11.60
CA VAL A 488 -10.59 13.43 -10.86
C VAL A 488 -11.23 13.62 -9.47
N GLN A 489 -10.87 14.70 -8.77
CA GLN A 489 -11.51 15.06 -7.50
C GLN A 489 -13.02 15.25 -7.68
N ARG A 490 -13.45 16.05 -8.67
CA ARG A 490 -14.87 16.28 -8.93
C ARG A 490 -15.58 15.00 -9.40
N ALA A 491 -14.99 14.20 -10.27
CA ALA A 491 -15.58 12.94 -10.72
C ALA A 491 -15.80 11.96 -9.56
N THR A 492 -14.82 11.86 -8.65
CA THR A 492 -14.94 11.04 -7.44
C THR A 492 -16.02 11.59 -6.50
N ALA A 493 -16.11 12.91 -6.34
CA ALA A 493 -17.19 13.53 -5.57
C ALA A 493 -18.57 13.23 -6.17
N ASN A 494 -18.74 13.33 -7.49
CA ASN A 494 -20.01 13.01 -8.17
C ASN A 494 -20.43 11.55 -7.91
N LEU A 495 -19.46 10.61 -7.95
CA LEU A 495 -19.70 9.19 -7.64
C LEU A 495 -20.13 8.99 -6.19
N LEU A 496 -19.34 9.48 -5.24
CA LEU A 496 -19.63 9.26 -3.82
C LEU A 496 -20.89 9.99 -3.38
N ASP A 497 -21.15 11.19 -3.90
CA ASP A 497 -22.39 11.91 -3.67
C ASP A 497 -23.59 11.10 -4.14
N ARG A 498 -23.52 10.46 -5.31
CA ARG A 498 -24.62 9.63 -5.81
C ARG A 498 -24.78 8.32 -5.03
N ILE A 499 -23.72 7.80 -4.43
CA ILE A 499 -23.78 6.62 -3.55
C ILE A 499 -24.39 7.01 -2.19
N CYS A 500 -23.95 8.13 -1.61
CA CYS A 500 -24.39 8.57 -0.29
C CYS A 500 -25.79 9.21 -0.33
N LYS A 501 -26.13 9.89 -1.44
CA LYS A 501 -27.45 10.49 -1.67
C LYS A 501 -28.33 9.49 -2.40
N HIS A 502 -29.27 8.89 -1.68
CA HIS A 502 -30.52 8.45 -2.27
C HIS A 502 -31.70 8.94 -1.44
N ASP A 503 -32.74 9.29 -2.21
CA ASP A 503 -33.92 10.11 -1.92
C ASP A 503 -34.79 9.70 -0.73
#